data_AF-A0A6J3HET6-F1
#
_entry.id   AF-A0A6J3HET6-F1
#
_cell.length_a   1.000
_cell.length_b   1.000
_cell.length_c   1.000
_cell.angle_alpha   90.00
_cell.angle_beta   90.00
_cell.angle_gamma   90.00
#
_symmetry.space_group_name_H-M   'P 1'
#
loop_
_entity.id
_entity.type
_entity.pdbx_description
1 polymer ?
#
loop_
_entity_poly.entity_id
_entity_poly.type
_entity_poly.pdbx_seq_one_letter_code
_entity_poly.pdbx_strand_id
1 'polypeptide(L)'
;MAGLNVSLSFFFATFALCEAARRASKALLPVGAYEVFAREAVGAAQLGACCLEMRTLVVLGPWAGGFGPDLLLTLLFLLFLAHGATLDGASANPTVSLQEFLMAEASLPGTLLKLAAQGLGVQAACTLTRLCWAWELSDLHLLQSLMAQSCSSTLRTSVPHGALVEAACAFCFHLTLLHLRHRSPAHRVPAVALLVTITAYAAGPLTSAFFNPALAASVTFGCSGHTLLEHTQVYCLGPLA
;
A
#
# COMPACT_ATOMS: atom_id res chain seq x y z
N MET A 1 19.14 -16.11 4.19
CA MET A 1 18.57 -16.47 2.87
C MET A 1 17.15 -17.03 2.95
N ALA A 2 16.83 -17.96 3.87
CA ALA A 2 15.49 -18.54 3.99
C ALA A 2 14.36 -17.49 4.15
N GLY A 3 14.52 -16.50 5.04
CA GLY A 3 13.52 -15.44 5.23
C GLY A 3 13.24 -14.61 3.98
N LEU A 4 14.26 -14.24 3.22
CA LEU A 4 14.09 -13.50 1.95
C LEU A 4 13.33 -14.35 0.92
N ASN A 5 13.67 -15.63 0.80
CA ASN A 5 12.99 -16.53 -0.14
C ASN A 5 11.51 -16.71 0.20
N VAL A 6 11.18 -16.76 1.50
CA VAL A 6 9.79 -16.83 1.98
C VAL A 6 9.03 -15.55 1.63
N SER A 7 9.60 -14.37 1.89
CA SER A 7 8.96 -13.10 1.51
C SER A 7 8.83 -12.93 -0.01
N LEU A 8 9.82 -13.34 -0.80
CA LEU A 8 9.71 -13.36 -2.26
C LEU A 8 8.57 -14.29 -2.72
N SER A 9 8.49 -15.48 -2.14
CA SER A 9 7.40 -16.43 -2.42
C SER A 9 6.04 -15.85 -2.03
N PHE A 10 5.96 -15.14 -0.90
CA PHE A 10 4.76 -14.43 -0.46
C PHE A 10 4.33 -13.37 -1.48
N PHE A 11 5.26 -12.56 -1.97
CA PHE A 11 4.97 -11.58 -3.02
C PHE A 11 4.45 -12.27 -4.28
N PHE A 12 5.15 -13.27 -4.81
CA PHE A 12 4.72 -14.00 -6.00
C PHE A 12 3.33 -14.63 -5.83
N ALA A 13 3.08 -15.28 -4.69
CA ALA A 13 1.78 -15.87 -4.38
C ALA A 13 0.68 -14.81 -4.33
N THR A 14 0.93 -13.66 -3.69
CA THR A 14 -0.02 -12.53 -3.62
C THR A 14 -0.36 -12.02 -5.02
N PHE A 15 0.64 -11.77 -5.85
CA PHE A 15 0.42 -11.33 -7.24
C PHE A 15 -0.37 -12.37 -8.05
N ALA A 16 -0.03 -13.65 -7.93
CA ALA A 16 -0.73 -14.73 -8.64
C ALA A 16 -2.20 -14.85 -8.21
N LEU A 17 -2.46 -14.81 -6.90
CA LEU A 17 -3.81 -14.87 -6.33
C LEU A 17 -4.65 -13.65 -6.73
N CYS A 18 -4.08 -12.45 -6.67
CA CYS A 18 -4.76 -11.23 -7.10
C CYS A 18 -5.06 -11.25 -8.60
N GLU A 19 -4.13 -11.71 -9.44
CA GLU A 19 -4.39 -11.86 -10.88
C GLU A 19 -5.48 -12.89 -11.16
N ALA A 20 -5.47 -14.04 -10.47
CA ALA A 20 -6.54 -15.03 -10.56
C ALA A 20 -7.89 -14.45 -10.13
N ALA A 21 -7.92 -13.68 -9.03
CA ALA A 21 -9.13 -13.00 -8.55
C ALA A 21 -9.65 -11.96 -9.55
N ARG A 22 -8.77 -11.18 -10.21
CA ARG A 22 -9.17 -10.26 -11.28
C ARG A 22 -9.81 -11.02 -12.44
N ARG A 23 -9.17 -12.09 -12.92
CA ARG A 23 -9.70 -12.89 -14.04
C ARG A 23 -11.05 -13.52 -13.70
N ALA A 24 -11.17 -14.13 -12.53
CA ALA A 24 -12.43 -14.68 -12.06
C ALA A 24 -13.52 -13.60 -11.94
N SER A 25 -13.19 -12.43 -11.37
CA SER A 25 -14.13 -11.32 -11.23
C SER A 25 -14.59 -10.78 -12.59
N LYS A 26 -13.68 -10.65 -13.58
CA LYS A 26 -14.04 -10.27 -14.97
C LYS A 26 -14.97 -11.28 -15.63
N ALA A 27 -14.81 -12.57 -15.32
CA ALA A 27 -15.63 -13.63 -15.88
C ALA A 27 -17.02 -13.73 -15.22
N LEU A 28 -17.13 -13.40 -13.93
CA LEU A 28 -18.33 -13.64 -13.13
C LEU A 28 -19.19 -12.39 -12.89
N LEU A 29 -18.61 -11.19 -12.97
CA LEU A 29 -19.29 -9.94 -12.61
C LEU A 29 -19.61 -9.10 -13.86
N PRO A 30 -20.69 -8.30 -13.81
CA PRO A 30 -20.92 -7.25 -14.79
C PRO A 30 -19.75 -6.26 -14.84
N VAL A 31 -19.46 -5.71 -16.03
CA VAL A 31 -18.32 -4.80 -16.27
C VAL A 31 -18.27 -3.64 -15.27
N GLY A 32 -19.41 -2.97 -15.02
CA GLY A 32 -19.47 -1.86 -14.06
C GLY A 32 -19.16 -2.27 -12.61
N ALA A 33 -19.60 -3.48 -12.19
CA ALA A 33 -19.29 -3.99 -10.85
C ALA A 33 -17.81 -4.35 -10.70
N TYR A 34 -17.19 -4.86 -11.78
CA TYR A 34 -15.76 -5.08 -11.82
C TYR A 34 -14.97 -3.76 -11.70
N GLU A 35 -15.32 -2.76 -12.52
CA GLU A 35 -14.61 -1.48 -12.61
C GLU A 35 -14.75 -0.59 -11.37
N VAL A 36 -15.89 -0.63 -10.69
CA VAL A 36 -16.10 0.26 -9.53
C VAL A 36 -15.76 -0.42 -8.21
N PHE A 37 -15.84 -1.75 -8.13
CA PHE A 37 -15.64 -2.48 -6.87
C PHE A 37 -14.53 -3.53 -6.94
N ALA A 38 -14.67 -4.57 -7.76
CA ALA A 38 -13.79 -5.74 -7.66
C ALA A 38 -12.32 -5.40 -7.96
N ARG A 39 -12.04 -4.58 -8.98
CA ARG A 39 -10.66 -4.17 -9.29
C ARG A 39 -10.01 -3.33 -8.18
N GLU A 40 -10.80 -2.49 -7.51
CA GLU A 40 -10.34 -1.65 -6.39
C GLU A 40 -10.03 -2.50 -5.17
N ALA A 41 -10.92 -3.44 -4.83
CA ALA A 41 -10.72 -4.37 -3.72
C ALA A 41 -9.48 -5.25 -3.95
N VAL A 42 -9.33 -5.82 -5.14
CA VAL A 42 -8.16 -6.65 -5.45
C VAL A 42 -6.87 -5.83 -5.52
N GLY A 43 -6.92 -4.62 -6.09
CA GLY A 43 -5.78 -3.70 -6.12
C GLY A 43 -5.31 -3.31 -4.72
N ALA A 44 -6.24 -2.90 -3.86
CA ALA A 44 -5.96 -2.54 -2.48
C ALA A 44 -5.46 -3.74 -1.65
N ALA A 45 -6.02 -4.93 -1.87
CA ALA A 45 -5.56 -6.15 -1.21
C ALA A 45 -4.11 -6.50 -1.60
N GLN A 46 -3.80 -6.44 -2.91
CA GLN A 46 -2.46 -6.70 -3.42
C GLN A 46 -1.44 -5.72 -2.83
N LEU A 47 -1.76 -4.42 -2.84
CA LEU A 47 -0.91 -3.38 -2.28
C LEU A 47 -0.71 -3.58 -0.77
N GLY A 48 -1.82 -3.75 -0.03
CA GLY A 48 -1.81 -3.92 1.42
C GLY A 48 -0.97 -5.11 1.86
N ALA A 49 -1.17 -6.29 1.25
CA ALA A 49 -0.46 -7.51 1.61
C ALA A 49 1.04 -7.38 1.33
N CYS A 50 1.40 -6.89 0.15
CA CYS A 50 2.80 -6.68 -0.21
C CYS A 50 3.47 -5.62 0.66
N CYS A 51 2.79 -4.52 1.01
CA CYS A 51 3.35 -3.50 1.91
C CYS A 51 3.49 -3.99 3.36
N LEU A 52 2.59 -4.85 3.85
CA LEU A 52 2.71 -5.47 5.17
C LEU A 52 3.95 -6.38 5.25
N GLU A 53 4.14 -7.26 4.26
CA GLU A 53 5.33 -8.11 4.20
C GLU A 53 6.61 -7.29 3.97
N MET A 54 6.56 -6.25 3.14
CA MET A 54 7.68 -5.33 2.96
C MET A 54 8.04 -4.62 4.26
N ARG A 55 7.05 -4.23 5.09
CA ARG A 55 7.30 -3.66 6.41
C ARG A 55 8.02 -4.66 7.32
N THR A 56 7.64 -5.94 7.31
CA THR A 56 8.35 -6.98 8.06
C THR A 56 9.82 -7.06 7.62
N LEU A 57 10.11 -6.98 6.32
CA LEU A 57 11.47 -6.93 5.80
C LEU A 57 12.22 -5.65 6.22
N VAL A 58 11.57 -4.49 6.25
CA VAL A 58 12.21 -3.23 6.66
C VAL A 58 12.51 -3.20 8.16
N VAL A 59 11.57 -3.67 8.98
CA VAL A 59 11.70 -3.63 10.43
C VAL A 59 12.64 -4.73 10.92
N LEU A 60 12.45 -5.97 10.45
CA LEU A 60 13.17 -7.13 10.97
C LEU A 60 14.38 -7.54 10.12
N GLY A 61 14.36 -7.25 8.82
CA GLY A 61 15.38 -7.68 7.88
C GLY A 61 16.80 -7.22 8.21
N PRO A 62 17.04 -5.94 8.60
CA PRO A 62 18.39 -5.47 8.92
C PRO A 62 19.05 -6.24 10.07
N TRP A 63 18.31 -6.56 11.14
CA TRP A 63 18.87 -7.22 12.32
C TRP A 63 18.74 -8.75 12.32
N ALA A 64 17.69 -9.32 11.71
CA ALA A 64 17.45 -10.78 11.72
C ALA A 64 17.89 -11.45 10.42
N GLY A 65 17.88 -10.72 9.30
CA GLY A 65 18.24 -11.23 7.98
C GLY A 65 19.56 -10.70 7.42
N GLY A 66 20.13 -9.64 8.02
CA GLY A 66 21.28 -8.92 7.48
C GLY A 66 20.98 -8.19 6.17
N PHE A 67 19.72 -7.79 5.94
CA PHE A 67 19.31 -7.15 4.68
C PHE A 67 19.72 -5.68 4.65
N GLY A 68 20.51 -5.32 3.64
CA GLY A 68 20.93 -3.94 3.42
C GLY A 68 19.80 -3.05 2.87
N PRO A 69 19.92 -1.72 3.03
CA PRO A 69 18.91 -0.76 2.57
C PRO A 69 18.71 -0.81 1.04
N ASP A 70 19.77 -1.04 0.26
CA ASP A 70 19.69 -1.11 -1.20
C ASP A 70 18.81 -2.27 -1.68
N LEU A 71 18.91 -3.43 -1.02
CA LEU A 71 18.05 -4.57 -1.31
C LEU A 71 16.58 -4.23 -1.02
N LEU A 72 16.31 -3.61 0.13
CA LEU A 72 14.94 -3.26 0.53
C LEU A 72 14.32 -2.23 -0.42
N LEU A 73 15.07 -1.20 -0.82
CA LEU A 73 14.62 -0.21 -1.80
C LEU A 73 14.41 -0.82 -3.18
N THR A 74 15.29 -1.75 -3.59
CA THR A 74 15.12 -2.48 -4.86
C THR A 74 13.85 -3.32 -4.84
N LEU A 75 13.57 -4.04 -3.75
CA LEU A 75 12.34 -4.81 -3.60
C LEU A 75 11.10 -3.92 -3.61
N LEU A 76 11.14 -2.77 -2.92
CA LEU A 76 10.05 -1.80 -2.93
C LEU A 76 9.78 -1.27 -4.35
N PHE A 77 10.83 -0.90 -5.08
CA PHE A 77 10.72 -0.46 -6.47
C PHE A 77 10.08 -1.54 -7.35
N LEU A 78 10.57 -2.78 -7.27
CA LEU A 78 10.03 -3.91 -8.04
C LEU A 78 8.56 -4.22 -7.68
N LEU A 79 8.21 -4.13 -6.40
CA LEU A 79 6.85 -4.31 -5.89
C LEU A 79 5.92 -3.26 -6.51
N PHE A 80 6.28 -1.97 -6.48
CA PHE A 80 5.45 -0.92 -7.06
C PHE A 80 5.43 -0.96 -8.59
N LEU A 81 6.51 -1.41 -9.23
CA LEU A 81 6.56 -1.65 -10.67
C LEU A 81 5.56 -2.74 -11.07
N ALA A 82 5.60 -3.89 -10.39
CA ALA A 82 4.68 -5.00 -10.63
C ALA A 82 3.24 -4.63 -10.26
N HIS A 83 3.04 -3.91 -9.14
CA HIS A 83 1.73 -3.44 -8.71
C HIS A 83 1.11 -2.51 -9.75
N GLY A 84 1.84 -1.49 -10.20
CA GLY A 84 1.35 -0.57 -11.24
C GLY A 84 1.11 -1.26 -12.59
N ALA A 85 1.87 -2.29 -12.94
CA ALA A 85 1.67 -3.07 -14.16
C ALA A 85 0.41 -3.95 -14.11
N THR A 86 0.06 -4.45 -12.92
CA THR A 86 -1.08 -5.35 -12.67
C THR A 86 -2.34 -4.64 -12.16
N LEU A 87 -2.27 -3.31 -11.93
CA LEU A 87 -3.31 -2.53 -11.26
C LEU A 87 -4.64 -2.51 -12.02
N ASP A 88 -4.60 -2.74 -13.34
CA ASP A 88 -5.77 -2.82 -14.23
C ASP A 88 -6.70 -1.59 -14.12
N GLY A 89 -6.09 -0.41 -13.98
CA GLY A 89 -6.79 0.86 -13.87
C GLY A 89 -7.51 1.11 -12.53
N ALA A 90 -7.30 0.27 -11.52
CA ALA A 90 -7.76 0.57 -10.17
C ALA A 90 -7.00 1.78 -9.60
N SER A 91 -7.64 2.55 -8.73
CA SER A 91 -6.99 3.63 -7.99
C SER A 91 -6.19 3.06 -6.81
N ALA A 92 -6.73 2.06 -6.09
CA ALA A 92 -6.16 1.41 -4.90
C ALA A 92 -5.68 2.38 -3.81
N ASN A 93 -6.14 3.63 -3.86
CA ASN A 93 -5.77 4.72 -2.96
C ASN A 93 -6.97 5.68 -2.85
N PRO A 94 -7.48 5.93 -1.62
CA PRO A 94 -8.59 6.85 -1.41
C PRO A 94 -8.37 8.25 -1.98
N THR A 95 -7.14 8.77 -1.94
CA THR A 95 -6.84 10.11 -2.43
C THR A 95 -6.92 10.19 -3.95
N VAL A 96 -6.61 9.10 -4.66
CA VAL A 96 -6.73 9.01 -6.13
C VAL A 96 -8.19 8.90 -6.53
N SER A 97 -8.99 8.09 -5.82
CA SER A 97 -10.44 8.03 -6.07
C SER A 97 -11.14 9.37 -5.81
N LEU A 98 -10.66 10.14 -4.83
CA LEU A 98 -11.12 11.50 -4.61
C LEU A 98 -10.69 12.46 -5.73
N GLN A 99 -9.44 12.36 -6.20
CA GLN A 99 -8.98 13.16 -7.35
C GLN A 99 -9.87 12.94 -8.58
N GLU A 100 -10.17 11.69 -8.92
CA GLU A 100 -11.06 11.35 -10.05
C GLU A 100 -12.46 11.96 -9.87
N PHE A 101 -13.00 11.96 -8.65
CA PHE A 101 -14.28 12.62 -8.34
C PHE A 101 -14.21 14.14 -8.52
N LEU A 102 -13.16 14.79 -7.98
CA LEU A 102 -12.97 16.24 -8.08
C LEU A 102 -12.74 16.71 -9.53
N MET A 103 -12.19 15.83 -10.37
CA MET A 103 -12.03 16.06 -11.81
C MET A 103 -13.28 15.73 -12.64
N ALA A 104 -14.38 15.32 -11.99
CA ALA A 104 -15.62 14.87 -12.63
C ALA A 104 -15.43 13.64 -13.55
N GLU A 105 -14.40 12.82 -13.30
CA GLU A 105 -14.15 11.55 -13.99
C GLU A 105 -14.89 10.37 -13.33
N ALA A 106 -15.36 10.55 -12.09
CA ALA A 106 -16.15 9.56 -11.34
C ALA A 106 -17.39 10.20 -10.68
N SER A 107 -18.45 9.42 -10.53
CA SER A 107 -19.66 9.84 -9.81
C SER A 107 -19.52 9.62 -8.30
N LEU A 108 -20.23 10.40 -7.48
CA LEU A 108 -20.18 10.26 -6.02
C LEU A 108 -20.49 8.82 -5.54
N PRO A 109 -21.55 8.13 -6.01
CA PRO A 109 -21.81 6.75 -5.61
C PRO A 109 -20.69 5.80 -6.04
N GLY A 110 -20.12 6.02 -7.23
CA GLY A 110 -18.99 5.24 -7.72
C GLY A 110 -17.77 5.40 -6.82
N THR A 111 -17.42 6.64 -6.47
CA THR A 111 -16.30 6.94 -5.56
C THR A 111 -16.51 6.33 -4.18
N LEU A 112 -17.70 6.44 -3.59
CA LEU A 112 -17.99 5.80 -2.30
C LEU A 112 -17.83 4.28 -2.36
N LEU A 113 -18.25 3.66 -3.47
CA LEU A 113 -18.09 2.22 -3.67
C LEU A 113 -16.62 1.82 -3.86
N LYS A 114 -15.81 2.64 -4.56
CA LYS A 114 -14.35 2.45 -4.65
C LYS A 114 -13.70 2.53 -3.27
N LEU A 115 -14.04 3.52 -2.45
CA LEU A 115 -13.51 3.69 -1.09
C LEU A 115 -13.85 2.49 -0.20
N ALA A 116 -15.09 2.02 -0.26
CA ALA A 116 -15.51 0.81 0.46
C ALA A 116 -14.74 -0.43 -0.03
N ALA A 117 -14.58 -0.60 -1.34
CA ALA A 117 -13.82 -1.69 -1.93
C ALA A 117 -12.35 -1.68 -1.48
N GLN A 118 -11.71 -0.51 -1.48
CA GLN A 118 -10.33 -0.34 -1.02
C GLN A 118 -10.18 -0.73 0.45
N GLY A 119 -11.09 -0.25 1.31
CA GLY A 119 -11.10 -0.63 2.73
C GLY A 119 -11.27 -2.13 2.94
N LEU A 120 -12.19 -2.76 2.22
CA LEU A 120 -12.40 -4.22 2.29
C LEU A 120 -11.19 -5.01 1.78
N GLY A 121 -10.61 -4.59 0.66
CA GLY A 121 -9.43 -5.23 0.08
C GLY A 121 -8.23 -5.19 1.03
N VAL A 122 -7.97 -4.01 1.59
CA VAL A 122 -6.95 -3.83 2.62
C VAL A 122 -7.22 -4.66 3.87
N GLN A 123 -8.47 -4.71 4.36
CA GLN A 123 -8.82 -5.52 5.52
C GLN A 123 -8.59 -7.02 5.25
N ALA A 124 -8.94 -7.50 4.06
CA ALA A 124 -8.65 -8.87 3.63
C ALA A 124 -7.14 -9.14 3.55
N ALA A 125 -6.36 -8.18 3.06
CA ALA A 125 -4.90 -8.29 3.08
C ALA A 125 -4.35 -8.42 4.51
N CYS A 126 -4.82 -7.59 5.44
CA CYS A 126 -4.41 -7.68 6.84
C CYS A 126 -4.71 -9.05 7.46
N THR A 127 -5.91 -9.60 7.23
CA THR A 127 -6.28 -10.90 7.80
C THR A 127 -5.46 -12.03 7.20
N LEU A 128 -5.34 -12.10 5.88
CA LEU A 128 -4.58 -13.14 5.19
C LEU A 128 -3.09 -13.07 5.52
N THR A 129 -2.51 -11.88 5.56
CA THR A 129 -1.08 -11.71 5.88
C THR A 129 -0.78 -12.16 7.31
N ARG A 130 -1.63 -11.81 8.28
CA ARG A 130 -1.49 -12.29 9.66
C ARG A 130 -1.61 -13.81 9.77
N LEU A 131 -2.48 -14.44 8.98
CA LEU A 131 -2.58 -15.90 8.92
C LEU A 131 -1.29 -16.53 8.35
N CYS A 132 -0.72 -15.94 7.30
CA CYS A 132 0.56 -16.39 6.76
C CYS A 132 1.70 -16.25 7.77
N TRP A 133 1.76 -15.14 8.51
CA TRP A 133 2.75 -14.97 9.58
C TRP A 133 2.57 -16.00 10.70
N ALA A 134 1.33 -16.36 11.03
CA ALA A 134 1.03 -17.39 12.03
C ALA A 134 1.43 -18.82 11.60
N TRP A 135 1.73 -19.04 10.32
CA TRP A 135 2.33 -20.30 9.86
C TRP A 135 3.84 -20.36 10.09
N GLU A 136 4.46 -19.28 10.54
CA GLU A 136 5.86 -19.22 11.00
C GLU A 136 6.86 -19.82 9.99
N LEU A 137 6.62 -19.57 8.69
CA LEU A 137 7.39 -20.14 7.58
C LEU A 137 8.86 -19.67 7.56
N SER A 138 9.21 -18.65 8.34
CA SER A 138 10.57 -18.16 8.55
C SER A 138 10.73 -17.52 9.93
N ASP A 139 11.98 -17.35 10.38
CA ASP A 139 12.28 -16.62 11.62
C ASP A 139 11.69 -15.20 11.63
N LEU A 140 11.61 -14.55 10.46
CA LEU A 140 10.98 -13.23 10.32
C LEU A 140 9.48 -13.30 10.58
N HIS A 141 8.79 -14.34 10.07
CA HIS A 141 7.36 -14.56 10.30
C HIS A 141 7.07 -14.95 11.74
N LEU A 142 7.93 -15.77 12.36
CA LEU A 142 7.86 -16.08 13.79
C LEU A 142 8.00 -14.80 14.64
N LEU A 143 9.04 -14.00 14.41
CA LEU A 143 9.23 -12.73 15.12
C LEU A 143 8.06 -11.76 14.91
N GLN A 144 7.58 -11.64 13.68
CA GLN A 144 6.43 -10.80 13.36
C GLN A 144 5.14 -11.29 14.05
N SER A 145 4.92 -12.60 14.12
CA SER A 145 3.79 -13.23 14.82
C SER A 145 3.83 -12.92 16.33
N LEU A 146 5.00 -13.04 16.95
CA LEU A 146 5.20 -12.69 18.36
C LEU A 146 4.99 -11.19 18.63
N MET A 147 5.38 -10.32 17.69
CA MET A 147 5.19 -8.87 17.79
C MET A 147 3.80 -8.39 17.40
N ALA A 148 2.94 -9.25 16.83
CA ALA A 148 1.63 -8.84 16.31
C ALA A 148 0.71 -8.21 17.38
N GLN A 149 0.94 -8.53 18.66
CA GLN A 149 0.20 -7.95 19.80
C GLN A 149 0.70 -6.56 20.21
N SER A 150 1.88 -6.14 19.73
CA SER A 150 2.58 -4.92 20.15
C SER A 150 2.98 -4.09 18.94
N CYS A 151 2.01 -3.43 18.30
CA CYS A 151 2.29 -2.48 17.23
C CYS A 151 2.61 -1.09 17.79
N SER A 152 3.66 -0.46 17.25
CA SER A 152 4.00 0.95 17.49
C SER A 152 3.69 1.80 16.28
N SER A 153 3.37 3.08 16.53
CA SER A 153 3.27 4.09 15.49
C SER A 153 4.53 4.19 14.64
N THR A 154 4.34 4.48 13.36
CA THR A 154 5.38 4.81 12.39
C THR A 154 5.76 6.29 12.39
N LEU A 155 4.97 7.14 13.05
CA LEU A 155 5.25 8.56 13.17
C LEU A 155 6.44 8.78 14.12
N ARG A 156 7.53 9.31 13.59
CA ARG A 156 8.78 9.61 14.33
C ARG A 156 9.09 11.10 14.42
N THR A 157 8.08 11.93 14.13
CA THR A 157 8.18 13.39 14.11
C THR A 157 6.93 14.02 14.74
N SER A 158 6.87 15.35 14.83
CA SER A 158 5.67 16.04 15.34
C SER A 158 4.50 15.88 14.37
N VAL A 159 3.28 15.86 14.91
CA VAL A 159 2.03 15.73 14.13
C VAL A 159 1.94 16.73 12.95
N PRO A 160 2.15 18.06 13.13
CA PRO A 160 2.05 18.99 12.01
C PRO A 160 3.14 18.76 10.95
N HIS A 161 4.36 18.38 11.37
CA HIS A 161 5.44 18.07 10.44
C HIS A 161 5.14 16.78 9.66
N GLY A 162 4.64 15.74 10.34
CA GLY A 162 4.23 14.49 9.70
C GLY A 162 3.11 14.70 8.69
N ALA A 163 2.09 15.50 9.04
CA ALA A 163 1.01 15.83 8.13
C ALA A 163 1.52 16.58 6.88
N LEU A 164 2.46 17.51 7.05
CA LEU A 164 3.09 18.22 5.93
C LEU A 164 3.92 17.29 5.04
N VAL A 165 4.66 16.34 5.62
CA VAL A 165 5.44 15.35 4.88
C VAL A 165 4.52 14.44 4.04
N GLU A 166 3.45 13.92 4.65
CA GLU A 166 2.45 13.09 3.94
C GLU A 166 1.72 13.88 2.84
N ALA A 167 1.38 15.15 3.10
CA ALA A 167 0.80 16.05 2.10
C ALA A 167 1.75 16.31 0.92
N ALA A 168 3.02 16.59 1.20
CA ALA A 168 4.03 16.81 0.16
C ALA A 168 4.24 15.54 -0.70
N CYS A 169 4.28 14.36 -0.07
CA CYS A 169 4.37 13.09 -0.79
C CYS A 169 3.14 12.84 -1.66
N ALA A 170 1.93 13.06 -1.12
CA ALA A 170 0.68 12.94 -1.86
C ALA A 170 0.62 13.92 -3.04
N PHE A 171 1.02 15.17 -2.84
CA PHE A 171 1.08 16.19 -3.88
C PHE A 171 2.00 15.76 -5.04
N CYS A 172 3.23 15.33 -4.74
CA CYS A 172 4.16 14.84 -5.76
C CYS A 172 3.61 13.62 -6.50
N PHE A 173 2.95 12.71 -5.78
CA PHE A 173 2.32 11.51 -6.32
C PHE A 173 1.19 11.86 -7.30
N HIS A 174 0.24 12.70 -6.89
CA HIS A 174 -0.87 13.16 -7.72
C HIS A 174 -0.41 13.98 -8.92
N LEU A 175 0.54 14.89 -8.73
CA LEU A 175 1.14 15.66 -9.83
C LEU A 175 1.75 14.74 -10.89
N THR A 176 2.45 13.68 -10.46
CA THR A 176 3.04 12.68 -11.36
C THR A 176 1.97 11.90 -12.12
N LEU A 177 0.89 11.48 -11.45
CA LEU A 177 -0.24 10.81 -12.10
C LEU A 177 -0.89 11.72 -13.16
N LEU A 178 -1.13 12.99 -12.82
CA LEU A 178 -1.71 13.97 -13.74
C LEU A 178 -0.80 14.27 -14.93
N HIS A 179 0.51 14.45 -14.69
CA HIS A 179 1.49 14.72 -15.75
C HIS A 179 1.62 13.55 -16.73
N LEU A 180 1.50 12.31 -16.23
CA LEU A 180 1.67 11.09 -17.02
C LEU A 180 0.35 10.44 -17.46
N ARG A 181 -0.80 11.08 -17.23
CA ARG A 181 -2.12 10.48 -17.51
C ARG A 181 -2.32 10.06 -18.97
N HIS A 182 -1.72 10.81 -19.90
CA HIS A 182 -1.78 10.56 -21.35
C HIS A 182 -0.57 9.77 -21.88
N ARG A 183 0.36 9.36 -21.01
CA ARG A 183 1.53 8.56 -21.39
C ARG A 183 1.20 7.08 -21.29
N SER A 184 1.93 6.26 -22.05
CA SER A 184 1.74 4.81 -22.01
C SER A 184 2.12 4.23 -20.64
N PRO A 185 1.51 3.09 -20.23
CA PRO A 185 1.86 2.42 -18.98
C PRO A 185 3.35 2.12 -18.82
N ALA A 186 4.06 1.87 -19.92
CA ALA A 186 5.49 1.63 -19.94
C ALA A 186 6.34 2.80 -19.40
N HIS A 187 5.82 4.03 -19.43
CA HIS A 187 6.48 5.20 -18.85
C HIS A 187 5.89 5.56 -17.49
N ARG A 188 4.56 5.51 -17.39
CA ARG A 188 3.83 5.89 -16.17
C ARG A 188 4.19 4.98 -14.99
N VAL A 189 4.21 3.67 -15.20
CA VAL A 189 4.41 2.70 -14.12
C VAL A 189 5.82 2.79 -13.52
N PRO A 190 6.92 2.79 -14.30
CA PRO A 190 8.26 2.97 -13.73
C PRO A 190 8.44 4.34 -13.04
N ALA A 191 7.88 5.41 -13.60
CA ALA A 191 7.99 6.74 -13.01
C ALA A 191 7.30 6.82 -11.64
N VAL A 192 6.09 6.27 -11.52
CA VAL A 192 5.37 6.20 -10.24
C VAL A 192 6.11 5.29 -9.25
N ALA A 193 6.58 4.12 -9.69
CA ALA A 193 7.34 3.21 -8.82
C ALA A 193 8.63 3.85 -8.29
N LEU A 194 9.35 4.57 -9.15
CA LEU A 194 10.54 5.33 -8.77
C LEU A 194 10.21 6.42 -7.77
N LEU A 195 9.16 7.21 -8.03
CA LEU A 195 8.72 8.27 -7.11
C LEU A 195 8.40 7.70 -5.73
N VAL A 196 7.60 6.63 -5.65
CA VAL A 196 7.25 5.99 -4.39
C VAL A 196 8.49 5.47 -3.66
N THR A 197 9.47 4.94 -4.40
CA THR A 197 10.73 4.47 -3.80
C THR A 197 11.55 5.62 -3.23
N ILE A 198 11.64 6.75 -3.96
CA ILE A 198 12.35 7.95 -3.51
C ILE A 198 11.66 8.57 -2.29
N THR A 199 10.32 8.68 -2.29
CA THR A 199 9.59 9.21 -1.14
C THR A 199 9.68 8.28 0.06
N ALA A 200 9.64 6.95 -0.13
CA ALA A 200 9.87 5.99 0.94
C ALA A 200 11.30 6.10 1.53
N TYR A 201 12.32 6.34 0.70
CA TYR A 201 13.68 6.58 1.18
C TYR A 201 13.78 7.90 1.98
N ALA A 202 13.24 9.00 1.45
CA ALA A 202 13.40 10.33 2.03
C ALA A 202 12.47 10.60 3.23
N ALA A 203 11.21 10.20 3.15
CA ALA A 203 10.17 10.46 4.14
C ALA A 203 9.83 9.24 5.01
N GLY A 204 10.23 8.03 4.60
CA GLY A 204 9.97 6.79 5.34
C GLY A 204 10.42 6.83 6.81
N PRO A 205 11.62 7.34 7.14
CA PRO A 205 12.06 7.49 8.53
C PRO A 205 11.18 8.41 9.40
N LEU A 206 10.40 9.30 8.79
CA LEU A 206 9.55 10.27 9.48
C LEU A 206 8.12 9.76 9.68
N THR A 207 7.51 9.22 8.62
CA THR A 207 6.08 8.85 8.61
C THR A 207 5.80 7.47 7.99
N SER A 208 6.81 6.76 7.48
CA SER A 208 6.68 5.62 6.55
C SER A 208 6.15 5.96 5.14
N ALA A 209 5.90 7.24 4.85
CA ALA A 209 5.51 7.75 3.54
C ALA A 209 4.37 6.95 2.91
N PHE A 210 3.20 6.91 3.55
CA PHE A 210 2.08 6.10 3.05
C PHE A 210 1.32 6.80 1.92
N PHE A 211 1.01 8.10 2.09
CA PHE A 211 0.19 8.96 1.21
C PHE A 211 -1.06 8.28 0.62
N ASN A 212 -1.56 7.28 1.35
CA ASN A 212 -2.66 6.40 1.03
C ASN A 212 -3.37 6.05 2.35
N PRO A 213 -4.50 6.72 2.66
CA PRO A 213 -5.19 6.54 3.93
C PRO A 213 -5.61 5.10 4.21
N ALA A 214 -6.02 4.35 3.18
CA ALA A 214 -6.41 2.94 3.35
C ALA A 214 -5.20 2.09 3.76
N LEU A 215 -4.06 2.29 3.10
CA LEU A 215 -2.82 1.59 3.41
C LEU A 215 -2.32 1.97 4.82
N ALA A 216 -2.27 3.26 5.14
CA ALA A 216 -1.83 3.73 6.45
C ALA A 216 -2.68 3.14 7.59
N ALA A 217 -4.01 3.09 7.40
CA ALA A 217 -4.91 2.49 8.36
C ALA A 217 -4.61 0.99 8.57
N SER A 218 -4.36 0.25 7.50
CA SER A 218 -4.04 -1.18 7.54
C SER A 218 -2.79 -1.52 8.36
N VAL A 219 -1.82 -0.62 8.33
CA VAL A 219 -0.49 -0.84 8.88
C VAL A 219 -0.39 -0.28 10.30
N THR A 220 -1.10 0.81 10.62
CA THR A 220 -0.82 1.60 11.83
C THR A 220 -2.04 2.01 12.65
N PHE A 221 -3.26 1.75 12.17
CA PHE A 221 -4.47 2.11 12.90
C PHE A 221 -4.57 1.32 14.21
N GLY A 222 -4.79 2.02 15.32
CA GLY A 222 -4.88 1.41 16.65
C GLY A 222 -3.54 0.99 17.25
N CYS A 223 -2.41 1.27 16.60
CA CYS A 223 -1.08 1.06 17.18
C CYS A 223 -0.79 2.08 18.29
N SER A 224 -0.01 1.65 19.29
CA SER A 224 0.39 2.50 20.41
C SER A 224 1.33 3.64 19.96
N GLY A 225 1.30 4.76 20.68
CA GLY A 225 2.23 5.89 20.50
C GLY A 225 1.60 7.20 20.05
N HIS A 226 0.39 7.17 19.47
CA HIS A 226 -0.38 8.37 19.13
C HIS A 226 -1.89 8.14 19.32
N THR A 227 -2.63 9.23 19.45
CA THR A 227 -4.10 9.18 19.50
C THR A 227 -4.70 8.95 18.11
N LEU A 228 -5.94 8.47 18.05
CA LEU A 228 -6.69 8.32 16.80
C LEU A 228 -6.79 9.66 16.02
N LEU A 229 -6.89 10.78 16.73
CA LEU A 229 -6.96 12.11 16.12
C LEU A 229 -5.64 12.47 15.43
N GLU A 230 -4.51 12.27 16.10
CA GLU A 230 -3.18 12.55 15.54
C GLU A 230 -2.91 11.66 14.33
N HIS A 231 -3.27 10.38 14.39
CA HIS A 231 -3.17 9.47 13.25
C HIS A 231 -4.03 9.97 12.06
N THR A 232 -5.27 10.38 12.32
CA THR A 232 -6.18 10.89 11.28
C THR A 232 -5.64 12.19 10.67
N GLN A 233 -5.06 13.09 11.46
CA GLN A 233 -4.46 14.33 10.97
C GLN A 233 -3.30 14.06 10.01
N VAL A 234 -2.42 13.13 10.37
CA VAL A 234 -1.23 12.83 9.56
C VAL A 234 -1.58 12.01 8.33
N TYR A 235 -2.30 10.90 8.49
CA TYR A 235 -2.42 9.87 7.46
C TYR A 235 -3.73 9.91 6.66
N CYS A 236 -4.73 10.65 7.14
CA CYS A 236 -5.96 10.91 6.39
C CYS A 236 -5.98 12.34 5.86
N LEU A 237 -5.90 13.34 6.74
CA LEU A 237 -6.02 14.75 6.34
C LEU A 237 -4.79 15.25 5.56
N GLY A 238 -3.57 14.88 5.96
CA GLY A 238 -2.35 15.24 5.24
C GLY A 238 -2.41 14.87 3.76
N PRO A 239 -2.62 13.60 3.38
CA PRO A 239 -2.75 13.18 1.98
C PRO A 239 -3.95 13.75 1.22
N LEU A 240 -4.94 14.32 1.91
CA LEU A 240 -6.14 14.92 1.33
C LEU A 240 -6.06 16.45 1.18
N ALA A 241 -5.07 17.10 1.81
CA ALA A 241 -4.87 18.55 1.80
C ALA A 241 -4.29 19.04 0.47
#